data_AF-A0A3D3M8S0-F1
#
_entry.id   AF-A0A3D3M8S0-F1
#
_cell.length_a   1.000
_cell.length_b   1.000
_cell.length_c   1.000
_cell.angle_alpha   90.00
_cell.angle_beta   90.00
_cell.angle_gamma   90.00
#
_symmetry.space_group_name_H-M   'P 1'
#
loop_
_entity.id
_entity.type
_entity.pdbx_description
1 polymer ?
#
loop_
_entity_poly.entity_id
_entity_poly.type
_entity_poly.pdbx_seq_one_letter_code
_entity_poly.pdbx_strand_id
1 'polypeptide(L)'
;MTMTEQLSALSSILTQGGLHSLFQPIVCLSERRILGYEALSRGPSNSPLHSPINLFAVARHAGRLTELEIACRESACRRFSQQKLDGKLFLNVSPESLLEPQYQSGLTLKLLQNLGIPASQVVIELTEQTPTDDFQLLYNALHHYRDMGFSIALDDLGAGYSSLRLWSELRPDYVKIDRHFIDGIHLDAVKREFVGSILQIAKASRAKVIAEGIELPEELSVLTEMGVDLVQGYLICRPQEQPPKDVAQLLPGQVLNSLPVLADEVTDLGALLIEQPAVTGDTATPLVLEAFRRQANLNSLAVLDDQQRPCGIVHRYSLSDALLKPFATELFARKPISRLMSEDFLAVELTQSLQSVSRLLTSRARQRIEEDFIITHQGRYLGLGRVIDVLKLITEQKIQQARYANPLTLLPGNVPIQQCLARLLQQQRQAAICYVDIDSFKPFNDIYGYARGDEVLLCLAQCLNERVDPSRDFVGHIGGDDFMLVLSSQDWQQRLAVLLEDFEKQCRRFYRSEHLEAGCFIAHNRLGQRQEFPLLSLSIGVVQLRPETCAELDADQLADLASQAKHHAKEIDGASMYLIDTAAA
;
A
#
# COMPACT_ATOMS: atom_id res chain seq x y z
N MET A 1 -41.40 13.48 15.67
CA MET A 1 -41.96 12.52 16.64
C MET A 1 -41.70 13.03 18.04
N THR A 2 -42.65 12.84 18.94
CA THR A 2 -42.43 12.98 20.38
C THR A 2 -41.56 11.82 20.89
N MET A 3 -40.90 11.98 22.05
CA MET A 3 -40.08 10.92 22.66
C MET A 3 -40.87 9.62 22.87
N THR A 4 -42.14 9.73 23.25
CA THR A 4 -43.05 8.59 23.43
C THR A 4 -43.31 7.83 22.13
N GLU A 5 -43.48 8.55 21.00
CA GLU A 5 -43.63 7.93 19.68
C GLU A 5 -42.36 7.20 19.25
N GLN A 6 -41.18 7.76 19.55
CA GLN A 6 -39.89 7.11 19.25
C GLN A 6 -39.67 5.83 20.05
N LEU A 7 -40.03 5.82 21.34
CA LEU A 7 -39.93 4.61 22.19
C LEU A 7 -40.89 3.50 21.75
N SER A 8 -42.11 3.87 21.35
CA SER A 8 -43.08 2.94 20.78
C SER A 8 -42.57 2.35 19.45
N ALA A 9 -42.04 3.21 18.57
CA ALA A 9 -41.43 2.78 17.31
C ALA A 9 -40.24 1.83 17.52
N LEU A 10 -39.34 2.13 18.46
CA LEU A 10 -38.23 1.25 18.82
C LEU A 10 -38.72 -0.13 19.30
N SER A 11 -39.75 -0.16 20.15
CA SER A 11 -40.33 -1.41 20.64
C SER A 11 -40.95 -2.25 19.52
N SER A 12 -41.61 -1.59 18.57
CA SER A 12 -42.13 -2.24 17.37
C SER A 12 -41.00 -2.82 16.50
N ILE A 13 -39.92 -2.06 16.28
CA ILE A 13 -38.76 -2.49 15.50
C ILE A 13 -38.14 -3.76 16.09
N LEU A 14 -37.93 -3.79 17.42
CA LEU A 14 -37.31 -4.92 18.12
C LEU A 14 -38.22 -6.16 18.15
N THR A 15 -39.54 -6.00 18.25
CA THR A 15 -40.49 -7.12 18.33
C THR A 15 -40.89 -7.68 16.96
N GLN A 16 -41.04 -6.81 15.95
CA GLN A 16 -41.54 -7.18 14.62
C GLN A 16 -40.43 -7.43 13.60
N GLY A 17 -39.15 -7.18 13.95
CA GLY A 17 -38.02 -7.40 13.05
C GLY A 17 -37.88 -6.35 11.95
N GLY A 18 -38.02 -5.06 12.31
CA GLY A 18 -37.94 -3.93 11.36
C GLY A 18 -36.52 -3.45 11.02
N LEU A 19 -35.49 -4.23 11.36
CA LEU A 19 -34.09 -3.88 11.13
C LEU A 19 -33.58 -4.52 9.84
N HIS A 20 -32.97 -3.70 8.99
CA HIS A 20 -32.36 -4.12 7.74
C HIS A 20 -30.86 -3.88 7.80
N SER A 21 -30.08 -4.86 7.35
CA SER A 21 -28.62 -4.74 7.22
C SER A 21 -28.26 -4.45 5.76
N LEU A 22 -27.56 -3.35 5.54
CA LEU A 22 -26.85 -3.06 4.30
C LEU A 22 -25.43 -3.59 4.42
N PHE A 23 -24.81 -3.89 3.29
CA PHE A 23 -23.44 -4.35 3.23
C PHE A 23 -22.61 -3.41 2.37
N GLN A 24 -21.45 -3.01 2.89
CA GLN A 24 -20.45 -2.28 2.12
C GLN A 24 -19.21 -3.16 1.94
N PRO A 25 -18.73 -3.38 0.71
CA PRO A 25 -17.56 -4.21 0.46
C PRO A 25 -16.28 -3.53 0.93
N ILE A 26 -15.38 -4.32 1.51
CA ILE A 26 -13.99 -3.97 1.79
C ILE A 26 -13.14 -4.73 0.77
N VAL A 27 -12.39 -4.01 -0.06
CA VAL A 27 -11.63 -4.57 -1.18
C VAL A 27 -10.15 -4.64 -0.85
N CYS A 28 -9.52 -5.78 -1.18
CA CYS A 28 -8.07 -5.94 -1.17
C CYS A 28 -7.54 -5.66 -2.58
N LEU A 29 -6.73 -4.60 -2.70
CA LEU A 29 -6.21 -4.11 -3.97
C LEU A 29 -5.20 -5.08 -4.58
N SER A 30 -4.25 -5.57 -3.78
CA SER A 30 -3.21 -6.48 -4.26
C SER A 30 -3.80 -7.81 -4.77
N GLU A 31 -4.68 -8.43 -3.99
CA GLU A 31 -5.31 -9.70 -4.35
C GLU A 31 -6.47 -9.56 -5.36
N ARG A 32 -6.86 -8.33 -5.71
CA ARG A 32 -8.01 -8.02 -6.57
C ARG A 32 -9.22 -8.86 -6.19
N ARG A 33 -9.63 -8.78 -4.93
CA ARG A 33 -10.81 -9.48 -4.41
C ARG A 33 -11.48 -8.70 -3.30
N ILE A 34 -12.74 -9.04 -3.04
CA ILE A 34 -13.45 -8.57 -1.86
C ILE A 34 -12.90 -9.35 -0.65
N LEU A 35 -12.39 -8.64 0.35
CA LEU A 35 -11.96 -9.24 1.62
C LEU A 35 -13.17 -9.68 2.44
N GLY A 36 -14.21 -8.85 2.45
CA GLY A 36 -15.41 -9.02 3.24
C GLY A 36 -16.35 -7.83 3.10
N TYR A 37 -17.34 -7.78 3.98
CA TYR A 37 -18.38 -6.77 3.98
C TYR A 37 -18.62 -6.23 5.39
N GLU A 38 -18.73 -4.91 5.50
CA GLU A 38 -19.21 -4.25 6.69
C GLU A 38 -20.74 -4.23 6.72
N ALA A 39 -21.30 -4.72 7.83
CA ALA A 39 -22.73 -4.71 8.05
C ALA A 39 -23.19 -3.41 8.71
N LEU A 40 -23.98 -2.64 7.98
CA LEU A 40 -24.48 -1.34 8.38
C LEU A 40 -25.99 -1.41 8.63
N SER A 41 -26.37 -1.28 9.90
CA SER A 41 -27.77 -1.42 10.32
C SER A 41 -28.61 -0.18 9.95
N ARG A 42 -29.85 -0.42 9.53
CA ARG A 42 -30.86 0.59 9.21
C ARG A 42 -32.19 0.20 9.85
N GLY A 43 -32.89 1.18 10.42
CA GLY A 43 -34.28 1.00 10.79
C GLY A 43 -35.20 1.07 9.57
N PRO A 44 -36.53 1.00 9.76
CA PRO A 44 -37.50 1.06 8.67
C PRO A 44 -37.37 2.36 7.87
N SER A 45 -37.37 2.27 6.53
CA SER A 45 -37.15 3.41 5.63
C SER A 45 -38.20 4.53 5.75
N ASN A 46 -39.40 4.18 6.20
CA ASN A 46 -40.51 5.11 6.46
C ASN A 46 -40.55 5.64 7.91
N SER A 47 -39.46 5.47 8.68
CA SER A 47 -39.37 5.87 10.08
C SER A 47 -38.25 6.88 10.31
N PRO A 48 -38.41 7.85 11.25
CA PRO A 48 -37.29 8.70 11.68
C PRO A 48 -36.14 7.92 12.34
N LEU A 49 -36.39 6.65 12.71
CA LEU A 49 -35.39 5.71 13.19
C LEU A 49 -34.69 4.93 12.05
N HIS A 50 -34.87 5.33 10.78
CA HIS A 50 -34.11 4.75 9.67
C HIS A 50 -32.60 4.96 9.83
N SER A 51 -32.21 6.19 10.20
CA SER A 51 -30.80 6.55 10.43
C SER A 51 -30.26 5.84 11.66
N PRO A 52 -29.08 5.19 11.57
CA PRO A 52 -28.47 4.50 12.71
C PRO A 52 -28.18 5.48 13.86
N ILE A 53 -27.77 6.72 13.57
CA ILE A 53 -27.49 7.74 14.60
C ILE A 53 -28.72 7.95 15.50
N ASN A 54 -29.89 8.18 14.89
CA ASN A 54 -31.13 8.39 15.65
C ASN A 54 -31.60 7.11 16.36
N LEU A 55 -31.51 5.96 15.67
CA LEU A 55 -31.93 4.66 16.20
C LEU A 55 -31.17 4.29 17.47
N PHE A 56 -29.84 4.40 17.44
CA PHE A 56 -28.97 4.08 18.57
C PHE A 56 -29.09 5.11 19.70
N ALA A 57 -29.25 6.41 19.38
CA ALA A 57 -29.49 7.44 20.39
C ALA A 57 -30.79 7.15 21.18
N VAL A 58 -31.88 6.82 20.49
CA VAL A 58 -33.16 6.48 21.14
C VAL A 58 -33.04 5.20 21.96
N ALA A 59 -32.36 4.16 21.46
CA ALA A 59 -32.15 2.93 22.20
C ALA A 59 -31.31 3.13 23.47
N ARG A 60 -30.27 3.97 23.42
CA ARG A 60 -29.47 4.34 24.59
C ARG A 60 -30.31 5.08 25.63
N HIS A 61 -31.10 6.08 25.21
CA HIS A 61 -32.01 6.78 26.12
C HIS A 61 -33.08 5.85 26.74
N ALA A 62 -33.47 4.80 26.03
CA ALA A 62 -34.42 3.80 26.51
C ALA A 62 -33.79 2.72 27.42
N GLY A 63 -32.47 2.69 27.57
CA GLY A 63 -31.77 1.59 28.26
C GLY A 63 -31.88 0.24 27.54
N ARG A 64 -32.06 0.25 26.21
CA ARG A 64 -32.26 -0.95 25.37
C ARG A 64 -31.21 -1.08 24.26
N LEU A 65 -30.02 -0.51 24.47
CA LEU A 65 -28.93 -0.52 23.50
C LEU A 65 -28.47 -1.94 23.19
N THR A 66 -28.21 -2.76 24.22
CA THR A 66 -27.76 -4.15 24.05
C THR A 66 -28.77 -4.99 23.28
N GLU A 67 -30.06 -4.82 23.56
CA GLU A 67 -31.13 -5.52 22.84
C GLU A 67 -31.16 -5.13 21.36
N LEU A 68 -31.01 -3.84 21.06
CA LEU A 68 -30.89 -3.36 19.68
C LEU A 68 -29.66 -3.96 18.98
N GLU A 69 -28.48 -3.96 19.61
CA GLU A 69 -27.28 -4.53 19.01
C GLU A 69 -27.37 -6.03 18.76
N ILE A 70 -28.00 -6.79 19.67
CA ILE A 70 -28.29 -8.21 19.44
C ILE A 70 -29.15 -8.37 18.18
N ALA A 71 -30.22 -7.58 18.04
CA ALA A 71 -31.11 -7.64 16.89
C ALA A 71 -30.40 -7.21 15.58
N CYS A 72 -29.52 -6.20 15.64
CA CYS A 72 -28.67 -5.79 14.52
C CYS A 72 -27.73 -6.90 14.06
N ARG A 73 -27.02 -7.55 14.99
CA ARG A 73 -26.14 -8.70 14.69
C ARG A 73 -26.90 -9.88 14.12
N GLU A 74 -28.08 -10.17 14.65
CA GLU A 74 -28.95 -11.23 14.10
C GLU A 74 -29.36 -10.94 12.66
N SER A 75 -29.82 -9.72 12.38
CA SER A 75 -30.16 -9.26 11.03
C SER A 75 -28.96 -9.39 10.08
N ALA A 76 -27.78 -8.93 10.49
CA ALA A 76 -26.56 -8.96 9.69
C ALA A 76 -26.13 -10.40 9.37
N CYS A 77 -26.00 -11.27 10.37
CA CYS A 77 -25.57 -12.66 10.17
C CYS A 77 -26.55 -13.44 9.31
N ARG A 78 -27.86 -13.28 9.57
CA ARG A 78 -28.91 -13.96 8.79
C ARG A 78 -28.87 -13.52 7.33
N ARG A 79 -28.76 -12.21 7.06
CA ARG A 79 -28.72 -11.69 5.68
C ARG A 79 -27.44 -12.08 4.95
N PHE A 80 -26.29 -12.06 5.64
CA PHE A 80 -25.01 -12.51 5.09
C PHE A 80 -25.08 -13.98 4.65
N SER A 81 -25.60 -14.87 5.50
CA SER A 81 -25.80 -16.30 5.19
C SER A 81 -26.83 -16.51 4.06
N GLN A 82 -27.99 -15.85 4.13
CA GLN A 82 -29.04 -15.96 3.10
C GLN A 82 -28.56 -15.55 1.71
N GLN A 83 -27.75 -14.50 1.63
CA GLN A 83 -27.22 -14.01 0.37
C GLN A 83 -26.02 -14.81 -0.11
N LYS A 84 -25.47 -15.71 0.71
CA LYS A 84 -24.23 -16.45 0.43
C LYS A 84 -23.12 -15.49 0.02
N LEU A 85 -22.86 -14.51 0.87
CA LEU A 85 -21.72 -13.60 0.71
C LEU A 85 -20.45 -14.34 1.12
N ASP A 86 -19.39 -14.16 0.34
CA ASP A 86 -18.09 -14.75 0.61
C ASP A 86 -17.20 -13.79 1.42
N GLY A 87 -16.11 -14.30 1.99
CA GLY A 87 -15.16 -13.49 2.74
C GLY A 87 -15.60 -13.22 4.19
N LYS A 88 -15.13 -12.10 4.75
CA LYS A 88 -15.37 -11.74 6.15
C LYS A 88 -16.63 -10.90 6.36
N LEU A 89 -17.30 -11.06 7.50
CA LEU A 89 -18.40 -10.23 7.97
C LEU A 89 -17.92 -9.33 9.10
N PHE A 90 -17.89 -8.03 8.88
CA PHE A 90 -17.53 -7.04 9.89
C PHE A 90 -18.78 -6.56 10.62
N LEU A 91 -18.78 -6.67 11.95
CA LEU A 91 -19.90 -6.36 12.84
C LEU A 91 -19.51 -5.29 13.84
N ASN A 92 -20.21 -4.17 13.76
CA ASN A 92 -20.14 -3.07 14.72
C ASN A 92 -20.62 -3.50 16.11
N VAL A 93 -19.81 -3.26 17.14
CA VAL A 93 -20.13 -3.53 18.56
C VAL A 93 -19.63 -2.38 19.43
N SER A 94 -20.50 -1.84 20.29
CA SER A 94 -20.07 -0.84 21.27
C SER A 94 -19.37 -1.48 22.48
N PRO A 95 -18.37 -0.81 23.07
CA PRO A 95 -17.74 -1.26 24.31
C PRO A 95 -18.75 -1.44 25.46
N GLU A 96 -19.75 -0.57 25.58
CA GLU A 96 -20.79 -0.63 26.62
C GLU A 96 -21.51 -2.00 26.64
N SER A 97 -21.89 -2.49 25.47
CA SER A 97 -22.58 -3.77 25.28
C SER A 97 -21.72 -4.98 25.67
N LEU A 98 -20.40 -4.87 25.53
CA LEU A 98 -19.45 -5.92 25.93
C LEU A 98 -19.26 -6.01 27.45
N LEU A 99 -19.56 -4.94 28.18
CA LEU A 99 -19.29 -4.81 29.61
C LEU A 99 -20.53 -5.10 30.48
N GLU A 100 -21.71 -5.29 29.88
CA GLU A 100 -22.93 -5.55 30.63
C GLU A 100 -22.90 -6.91 31.35
N PRO A 101 -23.19 -6.97 32.67
CA PRO A 101 -23.18 -8.22 33.45
C PRO A 101 -24.16 -9.29 32.95
N GLN A 102 -25.20 -8.87 32.22
CA GLN A 102 -26.23 -9.74 31.64
C GLN A 102 -25.86 -10.24 30.25
N TYR A 103 -24.71 -9.80 29.70
CA TYR A 103 -24.22 -10.25 28.40
C TYR A 103 -23.82 -11.72 28.47
N GLN A 104 -24.70 -12.60 27.97
CA GLN A 104 -24.40 -14.02 27.89
C GLN A 104 -23.30 -14.25 26.86
N SER A 105 -22.09 -14.50 27.35
CA SER A 105 -20.98 -14.97 26.53
C SER A 105 -21.44 -16.09 25.56
N GLY A 106 -21.14 -15.93 24.27
CA GLY A 106 -21.39 -16.94 23.25
C GLY A 106 -22.74 -16.88 22.52
N LEU A 107 -23.61 -15.88 22.74
CA LEU A 107 -24.85 -15.72 21.94
C LEU A 107 -24.55 -15.56 20.44
N THR A 108 -23.61 -14.67 20.10
CA THR A 108 -23.15 -14.47 18.71
C THR A 108 -22.59 -15.76 18.13
N LEU A 109 -21.78 -16.49 18.89
CA LEU A 109 -21.22 -17.77 18.44
C LEU A 109 -22.31 -18.82 18.16
N LYS A 110 -23.31 -18.95 19.04
CA LYS A 110 -24.46 -19.86 18.84
C LYS A 110 -25.26 -19.49 17.60
N LEU A 111 -25.50 -18.19 17.37
CA LEU A 111 -26.17 -17.70 16.18
C LEU A 111 -25.40 -18.09 14.91
N LEU A 112 -24.08 -17.88 14.89
CA LEU A 112 -23.23 -18.23 13.75
C LEU A 112 -23.20 -19.74 13.49
N GLN A 113 -23.14 -20.56 14.54
CA GLN A 113 -23.24 -22.01 14.44
C GLN A 113 -24.55 -22.45 13.79
N ASN A 114 -25.69 -21.85 14.18
CA ASN A 114 -26.99 -22.14 13.59
C ASN A 114 -27.10 -21.72 12.12
N LEU A 115 -26.36 -20.69 11.71
CA LEU A 115 -26.35 -20.15 10.34
C LEU A 115 -25.24 -20.76 9.46
N GLY A 116 -24.41 -21.64 10.01
CA GLY A 116 -23.28 -22.26 9.31
C GLY A 116 -22.12 -21.29 8.99
N ILE A 117 -22.01 -20.17 9.72
CA ILE A 117 -20.93 -19.19 9.52
C ILE A 117 -19.78 -19.53 10.50
N PRO A 118 -18.55 -19.80 10.03
CA PRO A 118 -17.39 -19.96 10.90
C PRO A 118 -17.07 -18.66 11.65
N ALA A 119 -16.75 -18.75 12.94
CA ALA A 119 -16.36 -17.56 13.73
C ALA A 119 -15.14 -16.82 13.15
N SER A 120 -14.23 -17.55 12.49
CA SER A 120 -13.06 -16.99 11.78
C SER A 120 -13.40 -16.08 10.59
N GLN A 121 -14.63 -16.15 10.07
CA GLN A 121 -15.13 -15.24 9.06
C GLN A 121 -15.67 -13.94 9.66
N VAL A 122 -15.86 -13.84 10.98
CA VAL A 122 -16.45 -12.66 11.60
C VAL A 122 -15.37 -11.78 12.23
N VAL A 123 -15.47 -10.48 11.97
CA VAL A 123 -14.65 -9.43 12.57
C VAL A 123 -15.53 -8.56 13.46
N ILE A 124 -15.12 -8.37 14.71
CA ILE A 124 -15.80 -7.46 15.64
C ILE A 124 -15.13 -6.09 15.55
N GLU A 125 -15.90 -5.09 15.13
CA GLU A 125 -15.46 -3.69 15.04
C GLU A 125 -15.88 -2.94 16.30
N LEU A 126 -14.90 -2.35 16.99
CA LEU A 126 -15.14 -1.53 18.17
C LEU A 126 -15.32 -0.07 17.78
N THR A 127 -16.50 0.47 18.06
CA THR A 127 -16.82 1.88 17.79
C THR A 127 -16.38 2.78 18.96
N GLU A 128 -15.78 3.95 18.66
CA GLU A 128 -15.15 4.84 19.67
C GLU A 128 -16.14 5.80 20.37
N GLN A 129 -17.46 5.59 20.28
CA GLN A 129 -18.44 6.62 20.69
C GLN A 129 -18.56 6.84 22.21
N THR A 130 -17.96 6.00 23.06
CA THR A 130 -17.97 6.21 24.51
C THR A 130 -16.64 5.84 25.19
N PRO A 131 -16.00 6.77 25.93
CA PRO A 131 -14.84 6.45 26.75
C PRO A 131 -15.18 5.35 27.75
N THR A 132 -14.40 4.28 27.77
CA THR A 132 -14.53 3.22 28.78
C THR A 132 -13.45 3.41 29.84
N ASP A 133 -13.85 3.57 31.10
CA ASP A 133 -12.90 3.70 32.22
C ASP A 133 -12.29 2.34 32.63
N ASP A 134 -12.96 1.22 32.30
CA ASP A 134 -12.60 -0.13 32.75
C ASP A 134 -11.94 -0.98 31.64
N PHE A 135 -10.73 -0.58 31.25
CA PHE A 135 -9.95 -1.20 30.17
C PHE A 135 -9.68 -2.70 30.38
N GLN A 136 -9.48 -3.14 31.62
CA GLN A 136 -9.19 -4.54 31.92
C GLN A 136 -10.37 -5.44 31.56
N LEU A 137 -11.59 -4.95 31.79
CA LEU A 137 -12.81 -5.68 31.54
C LEU A 137 -13.08 -5.75 30.02
N LEU A 138 -12.82 -4.67 29.28
CA LEU A 138 -12.85 -4.65 27.81
C LEU A 138 -11.81 -5.61 27.20
N TYR A 139 -10.58 -5.59 27.72
CA TYR A 139 -9.51 -6.50 27.29
C TYR A 139 -9.92 -7.97 27.47
N ASN A 140 -10.45 -8.32 28.65
CA ASN A 140 -10.91 -9.68 28.96
C ASN A 140 -12.05 -10.11 28.03
N ALA A 141 -13.00 -9.21 27.76
CA ALA A 141 -14.10 -9.48 26.82
C ALA A 141 -13.56 -9.78 25.42
N LEU A 142 -12.67 -8.94 24.89
CA LEU A 142 -12.09 -9.12 23.55
C LEU A 142 -11.20 -10.36 23.45
N HIS A 143 -10.46 -10.68 24.52
CA HIS A 143 -9.70 -11.92 24.57
C HIS A 143 -10.63 -13.14 24.44
N HIS A 144 -11.77 -13.11 25.12
CA HIS A 144 -12.77 -14.16 25.01
C HIS A 144 -13.36 -14.28 23.58
N TYR A 145 -13.59 -13.17 22.88
CA TYR A 145 -13.97 -13.20 21.47
C TYR A 145 -12.89 -13.82 20.58
N ARG A 146 -11.61 -13.50 20.82
CA ARG A 146 -10.52 -14.14 20.08
C ARG A 146 -10.45 -15.64 20.32
N ASP A 147 -10.65 -16.10 21.56
CA ASP A 147 -10.68 -17.53 21.90
C ASP A 147 -11.83 -18.27 21.20
N MET A 148 -12.92 -17.58 20.89
CA MET A 148 -14.02 -18.13 20.07
C MET A 148 -13.70 -18.16 18.57
N GLY A 149 -12.61 -17.54 18.13
CA GLY A 149 -12.15 -17.50 16.74
C GLY A 149 -12.45 -16.21 15.99
N PHE A 150 -13.01 -15.17 16.65
CA PHE A 150 -13.27 -13.88 16.02
C PHE A 150 -11.98 -13.08 15.79
N SER A 151 -11.93 -12.29 14.72
CA SER A 151 -10.92 -11.22 14.56
C SER A 151 -11.43 -9.91 15.17
N ILE A 152 -10.52 -9.04 15.58
CA ILE A 152 -10.88 -7.74 16.17
C ILE A 152 -10.41 -6.60 15.26
N ALA A 153 -11.28 -5.61 15.07
CA ALA A 153 -10.98 -4.36 14.39
C ALA A 153 -11.22 -3.16 15.32
N LEU A 154 -10.39 -2.13 15.17
CA LEU A 154 -10.62 -0.82 15.79
C LEU A 154 -11.12 0.14 14.71
N ASP A 155 -12.26 0.77 14.96
CA ASP A 155 -12.93 1.69 14.04
C ASP A 155 -12.56 3.16 14.32
N ASP A 156 -12.79 4.05 13.35
CA ASP A 156 -12.63 5.52 13.46
C ASP A 156 -11.27 6.02 14.02
N LEU A 157 -10.15 5.37 13.66
CA LEU A 157 -8.85 5.76 14.21
C LEU A 157 -8.49 7.22 13.87
N GLY A 158 -8.28 8.02 14.92
CA GLY A 158 -7.84 9.41 14.86
C GLY A 158 -8.95 10.47 14.99
N ALA A 159 -10.22 10.05 15.11
CA ALA A 159 -11.33 10.94 15.46
C ALA A 159 -11.36 11.29 16.97
N GLY A 160 -10.68 10.51 17.83
CA GLY A 160 -10.67 10.67 19.29
C GLY A 160 -9.31 10.43 19.98
N TYR A 161 -9.20 10.91 21.23
CA TYR A 161 -7.99 10.86 22.06
C TYR A 161 -7.66 9.44 22.59
N SER A 162 -8.58 8.47 22.49
CA SER A 162 -8.44 7.13 23.13
C SER A 162 -7.98 6.04 22.16
N SER A 163 -8.15 6.26 20.85
CA SER A 163 -7.84 5.33 19.75
C SER A 163 -6.42 4.73 19.80
N LEU A 164 -5.37 5.54 19.97
CA LEU A 164 -3.98 5.04 20.00
C LEU A 164 -3.66 4.20 21.25
N ARG A 165 -4.25 4.55 22.39
CA ARG A 165 -4.10 3.78 23.62
C ARG A 165 -4.79 2.41 23.47
N LEU A 166 -6.03 2.41 22.98
CA LEU A 166 -6.77 1.18 22.69
C LEU A 166 -6.01 0.29 21.70
N TRP A 167 -5.42 0.87 20.66
CA TRP A 167 -4.60 0.12 19.71
C TRP A 167 -3.42 -0.59 20.43
N SER A 168 -2.64 0.15 21.21
CA SER A 168 -1.47 -0.40 21.91
C SER A 168 -1.83 -1.58 22.82
N GLU A 169 -2.91 -1.46 23.58
CA GLU A 169 -3.34 -2.45 24.56
C GLU A 169 -4.05 -3.65 23.91
N LEU A 170 -4.95 -3.40 22.95
CA LEU A 170 -5.80 -4.42 22.37
C LEU A 170 -5.14 -5.19 21.23
N ARG A 171 -4.13 -4.60 20.57
CA ARG A 171 -3.41 -5.14 19.40
C ARG A 171 -4.37 -5.77 18.37
N PRO A 172 -5.28 -4.98 17.77
CA PRO A 172 -6.30 -5.49 16.88
C PRO A 172 -5.72 -6.08 15.59
N ASP A 173 -6.48 -6.98 14.96
CA ASP A 173 -6.11 -7.59 13.67
C ASP A 173 -6.25 -6.58 12.52
N TYR A 174 -7.23 -5.68 12.64
CA TYR A 174 -7.55 -4.61 11.69
C TYR A 174 -7.64 -3.25 12.39
N VAL A 175 -7.27 -2.20 11.68
CA VAL A 175 -7.46 -0.81 12.10
C VAL A 175 -8.04 -0.06 10.92
N LYS A 176 -9.16 0.62 11.14
CA LYS A 176 -9.80 1.43 10.13
C LYS A 176 -9.43 2.91 10.34
N ILE A 177 -8.97 3.56 9.29
CA ILE A 177 -8.63 4.99 9.30
C ILE A 177 -9.88 5.77 8.96
N ASP A 178 -10.28 6.67 9.86
CA ASP A 178 -11.47 7.49 9.70
C ASP A 178 -11.41 8.33 8.41
N ARG A 179 -12.60 8.55 7.83
CA ARG A 179 -12.80 9.37 6.62
C ARG A 179 -12.12 10.74 6.73
N HIS A 180 -12.06 11.36 7.91
CA HIS A 180 -11.43 12.66 8.10
C HIS A 180 -10.00 12.74 7.55
N PHE A 181 -9.21 11.67 7.69
CA PHE A 181 -7.83 11.63 7.20
C PHE A 181 -7.71 11.25 5.73
N ILE A 182 -8.76 10.63 5.17
CA ILE A 182 -8.77 10.15 3.79
C ILE A 182 -9.30 11.23 2.84
N ASP A 183 -10.35 11.95 3.25
CA ASP A 183 -10.98 13.03 2.48
C ASP A 183 -9.95 14.10 2.10
N GLY A 184 -9.71 14.29 0.81
CA GLY A 184 -8.76 15.27 0.30
C GLY A 184 -7.28 14.97 0.59
N ILE A 185 -6.90 13.73 0.95
CA ILE A 185 -5.50 13.35 1.23
C ILE A 185 -4.54 13.63 0.06
N HIS A 186 -5.05 13.59 -1.17
CA HIS A 186 -4.28 13.91 -2.37
C HIS A 186 -3.85 15.38 -2.46
N LEU A 187 -4.44 16.28 -1.67
CA LEU A 187 -4.09 17.71 -1.63
C LEU A 187 -3.33 18.12 -0.37
N ASP A 188 -3.37 17.29 0.68
CA ASP A 188 -2.89 17.65 2.01
C ASP A 188 -1.69 16.79 2.44
N ALA A 189 -0.51 17.39 2.45
CA ALA A 189 0.72 16.72 2.87
C ALA A 189 0.70 16.28 4.35
N VAL A 190 0.00 17.02 5.23
CA VAL A 190 -0.08 16.67 6.65
C VAL A 190 -0.92 15.41 6.85
N LYS A 191 -2.04 15.29 6.12
CA LYS A 191 -2.84 14.05 6.14
C LYS A 191 -2.02 12.85 5.65
N ARG A 192 -1.19 13.03 4.61
CA ARG A 192 -0.27 11.97 4.13
C ARG A 192 0.74 11.55 5.19
N GLU A 193 1.39 12.49 5.88
CA GLU A 193 2.32 12.14 6.97
C GLU A 193 1.62 11.41 8.13
N PHE A 194 0.40 11.80 8.46
CA PHE A 194 -0.38 11.15 9.52
C PHE A 194 -0.76 9.72 9.15
N VAL A 195 -1.34 9.51 7.95
CA VAL A 195 -1.67 8.18 7.45
C VAL A 195 -0.40 7.32 7.28
N GLY A 196 0.70 7.91 6.81
CA GLY A 196 2.01 7.25 6.75
C GLY A 196 2.49 6.74 8.12
N SER A 197 2.34 7.57 9.15
CA SER A 197 2.67 7.20 10.54
C SER A 197 1.78 6.05 11.05
N ILE A 198 0.47 6.09 10.78
CA ILE A 198 -0.46 5.00 11.11
C ILE A 198 -0.02 3.70 10.44
N LEU A 199 0.36 3.74 9.16
CA LEU A 199 0.83 2.56 8.42
C LEU A 199 2.09 1.97 9.04
N GLN A 200 3.03 2.80 9.50
CA GLN A 200 4.22 2.33 10.21
C GLN A 200 3.87 1.64 11.53
N ILE A 201 2.98 2.23 12.33
CA ILE A 201 2.51 1.66 13.60
C ILE A 201 1.78 0.33 13.35
N ALA A 202 0.95 0.26 12.31
CA ALA A 202 0.26 -0.96 11.91
C ALA A 202 1.21 -2.06 11.49
N LYS A 203 2.26 -1.72 10.74
CA LYS A 203 3.30 -2.68 10.37
C LYS A 203 4.02 -3.24 11.60
N ALA A 204 4.37 -2.39 12.57
CA ALA A 204 5.03 -2.78 13.80
C ALA A 204 4.14 -3.65 14.71
N SER A 205 2.86 -3.29 14.84
CA SER A 205 1.88 -4.03 15.64
C SER A 205 1.31 -5.26 14.94
N ARG A 206 1.62 -5.44 13.65
CA ARG A 206 0.98 -6.44 12.79
C ARG A 206 -0.55 -6.28 12.82
N ALA A 207 -1.05 -5.07 12.59
CA ALA A 207 -2.46 -4.80 12.27
C ALA A 207 -2.62 -4.54 10.75
N LYS A 208 -3.76 -4.90 10.14
CA LYS A 208 -4.07 -4.56 8.74
C LYS A 208 -4.81 -3.24 8.71
N VAL A 209 -4.41 -2.31 7.85
CA VAL A 209 -5.05 -1.00 7.75
C VAL A 209 -6.13 -1.03 6.67
N ILE A 210 -7.30 -0.51 7.00
CA ILE A 210 -8.41 -0.27 6.09
C ILE A 210 -8.59 1.24 5.99
N ALA A 211 -8.48 1.81 4.78
CA ALA A 211 -8.81 3.22 4.57
C ALA A 211 -10.28 3.37 4.22
N GLU A 212 -10.99 4.24 4.95
CA GLU A 212 -12.42 4.46 4.77
C GLU A 212 -12.78 5.79 4.11
N GLY A 213 -13.99 5.85 3.58
CA GLY A 213 -14.53 7.10 3.07
C GLY A 213 -13.88 7.57 1.78
N ILE A 214 -13.31 6.66 0.98
CA ILE A 214 -12.72 6.99 -0.32
C ILE A 214 -13.84 7.37 -1.30
N GLU A 215 -13.81 8.59 -1.80
CA GLU A 215 -14.83 9.12 -2.72
C GLU A 215 -14.24 9.54 -4.06
N LEU A 216 -12.93 9.80 -4.14
CA LEU A 216 -12.24 10.30 -5.34
C LEU A 216 -11.14 9.34 -5.83
N PRO A 217 -10.97 9.15 -7.16
CA PRO A 217 -9.89 8.34 -7.72
C PRO A 217 -8.49 8.78 -7.28
N GLU A 218 -8.28 10.08 -7.09
CA GLU A 218 -7.01 10.68 -6.67
C GLU A 218 -6.65 10.26 -5.23
N GLU A 219 -7.65 10.16 -4.34
CA GLU A 219 -7.46 9.65 -2.97
C GLU A 219 -7.02 8.20 -3.00
N LEU A 220 -7.68 7.37 -3.83
CA LEU A 220 -7.33 5.97 -3.99
C LEU A 220 -5.92 5.77 -4.54
N SER A 221 -5.49 6.60 -5.51
CA SER A 221 -4.13 6.55 -6.05
C SER A 221 -3.09 6.80 -4.95
N VAL A 222 -3.24 7.90 -4.22
CA VAL A 222 -2.33 8.28 -3.14
C VAL A 222 -2.30 7.22 -2.03
N LEU A 223 -3.45 6.70 -1.61
CA LEU A 223 -3.50 5.63 -0.60
C LEU A 223 -2.80 4.35 -1.07
N THR A 224 -2.97 3.99 -2.34
CA THR A 224 -2.28 2.83 -2.94
C THR A 224 -0.77 3.05 -2.95
N GLU A 225 -0.30 4.23 -3.36
CA GLU A 225 1.12 4.61 -3.39
C GLU A 225 1.75 4.56 -2.00
N MET A 226 1.00 5.01 -0.98
CA MET A 226 1.40 4.93 0.42
C MET A 226 1.44 3.49 0.97
N GLY A 227 0.90 2.52 0.24
CA GLY A 227 0.91 1.11 0.61
C GLY A 227 -0.33 0.63 1.39
N VAL A 228 -1.43 1.37 1.33
CA VAL A 228 -2.73 0.89 1.82
C VAL A 228 -3.26 -0.17 0.87
N ASP A 229 -3.55 -1.36 1.40
CA ASP A 229 -4.00 -2.51 0.61
C ASP A 229 -5.51 -2.78 0.75
N LEU A 230 -6.12 -2.42 1.89
CA LEU A 230 -7.54 -2.60 2.13
C LEU A 230 -8.26 -1.25 2.07
N VAL A 231 -9.31 -1.19 1.27
CA VAL A 231 -10.01 0.05 0.97
C VAL A 231 -11.52 -0.12 0.99
N GLN A 232 -12.20 0.93 1.45
CA GLN A 232 -13.65 1.03 1.52
C GLN A 232 -14.08 2.48 1.26
N GLY A 233 -15.14 2.68 0.50
CA GLY A 233 -15.62 4.02 0.19
C GLY A 233 -16.68 4.05 -0.90
N TYR A 234 -17.32 5.20 -1.08
CA TYR A 234 -18.40 5.36 -2.07
C TYR A 234 -17.90 5.33 -3.51
N LEU A 235 -16.62 5.64 -3.74
CA LEU A 235 -15.98 5.44 -5.03
C LEU A 235 -16.05 3.96 -5.47
N ILE A 236 -15.89 3.04 -4.51
CA ILE A 236 -15.87 1.60 -4.73
C ILE A 236 -17.31 1.08 -4.77
N CYS A 237 -18.04 1.30 -3.68
CA CYS A 237 -19.44 0.88 -3.56
C CYS A 237 -20.08 1.57 -2.35
N ARG A 238 -21.31 2.06 -2.53
CA ARG A 238 -22.15 2.48 -1.41
C ARG A 238 -22.71 1.26 -0.68
N PRO A 239 -23.06 1.38 0.63
CA PRO A 239 -23.77 0.33 1.35
C PRO A 239 -25.08 -0.02 0.65
N GLN A 240 -25.31 -1.30 0.37
CA GLN A 240 -26.52 -1.74 -0.31
C GLN A 240 -27.01 -3.09 0.22
N GLU A 241 -28.30 -3.38 0.01
CA GLU A 241 -28.89 -4.63 0.50
C GLU A 241 -28.30 -5.86 -0.17
N GLN A 242 -27.98 -5.77 -1.46
CA GLN A 242 -27.38 -6.84 -2.26
C GLN A 242 -26.03 -6.36 -2.80
N PRO A 243 -24.94 -6.49 -2.03
CA PRO A 243 -23.64 -5.99 -2.46
C PRO A 243 -23.08 -6.83 -3.62
N PRO A 244 -22.17 -6.27 -4.44
CA PRO A 244 -21.54 -7.02 -5.50
C PRO A 244 -20.64 -8.10 -4.90
N LYS A 245 -20.54 -9.24 -5.58
CA LYS A 245 -19.71 -10.38 -5.17
C LYS A 245 -18.39 -10.48 -5.93
N ASP A 246 -18.32 -9.79 -7.06
CA ASP A 246 -17.15 -9.77 -7.93
C ASP A 246 -16.53 -8.38 -7.89
N VAL A 247 -15.23 -8.33 -7.58
CA VAL A 247 -14.45 -7.10 -7.53
C VAL A 247 -14.37 -6.42 -8.91
N ALA A 248 -14.50 -7.17 -10.01
CA ALA A 248 -14.46 -6.63 -11.36
C ALA A 248 -15.65 -5.69 -11.65
N GLN A 249 -16.72 -5.80 -10.86
CA GLN A 249 -17.90 -4.92 -10.93
C GLN A 249 -17.73 -3.64 -10.08
N LEU A 250 -16.71 -3.60 -9.20
CA LEU A 250 -16.51 -2.55 -8.20
C LEU A 250 -15.43 -1.54 -8.60
N LEU A 251 -14.38 -2.01 -9.27
CA LEU A 251 -13.27 -1.15 -9.69
C LEU A 251 -13.40 -0.86 -11.19
N PRO A 252 -13.51 0.41 -11.62
CA PRO A 252 -13.46 0.75 -13.03
C PRO A 252 -12.17 0.21 -13.66
N GLY A 253 -12.25 -0.38 -14.86
CA GLY A 253 -11.08 -0.94 -15.54
C GLY A 253 -9.95 0.06 -15.79
N GLN A 254 -10.24 1.37 -15.76
CA GLN A 254 -9.22 2.42 -15.79
C GLN A 254 -8.41 2.48 -14.50
N VAL A 255 -9.02 2.33 -13.31
CA VAL A 255 -8.33 2.35 -12.01
C VAL A 255 -7.40 1.13 -11.85
N LEU A 256 -7.84 -0.07 -12.22
CA LEU A 256 -7.00 -1.27 -12.16
C LEU A 256 -5.80 -1.24 -13.13
N ASN A 257 -5.91 -0.47 -14.22
CA ASN A 257 -4.84 -0.26 -15.20
C ASN A 257 -4.03 1.03 -14.94
N SER A 258 -4.53 1.95 -14.10
CA SER A 258 -3.91 3.22 -13.73
C SER A 258 -3.37 3.26 -12.31
N LEU A 259 -3.59 2.22 -11.49
CA LEU A 259 -2.70 1.94 -10.37
C LEU A 259 -1.31 1.99 -10.96
N PRO A 260 -0.39 2.82 -10.44
CA PRO A 260 0.94 2.86 -10.99
C PRO A 260 1.45 1.42 -10.95
N VAL A 261 1.56 0.81 -12.14
CA VAL A 261 2.73 0.02 -12.42
C VAL A 261 3.81 1.06 -12.21
N LEU A 262 4.31 1.13 -10.96
CA LEU A 262 5.57 1.76 -10.67
C LEU A 262 6.43 1.39 -11.87
N ALA A 263 7.13 2.35 -12.45
CA ALA A 263 8.19 2.08 -13.41
C ALA A 263 9.32 1.30 -12.72
N ASP A 264 8.97 0.26 -11.98
CA ASP A 264 9.77 -0.83 -11.51
C ASP A 264 10.28 -1.50 -12.76
N GLU A 265 11.60 -1.51 -12.83
CA GLU A 265 12.36 -2.44 -13.64
C GLU A 265 11.58 -3.76 -13.76
N VAL A 266 11.12 -4.07 -14.97
CA VAL A 266 10.49 -5.35 -15.31
C VAL A 266 11.54 -6.41 -15.00
N THR A 267 11.54 -6.84 -13.75
CA THR A 267 12.44 -7.87 -13.28
C THR A 267 11.69 -9.14 -13.55
N ASP A 268 12.18 -9.89 -14.53
CA ASP A 268 11.54 -11.11 -15.00
C ASP A 268 11.36 -12.07 -13.82
N LEU A 269 10.10 -12.33 -13.44
CA LEU A 269 9.75 -13.36 -12.44
C LEU A 269 10.24 -14.75 -12.88
N GLY A 270 10.69 -14.92 -14.13
CA GLY A 270 11.40 -16.09 -14.62
C GLY A 270 12.59 -16.48 -13.75
N ALA A 271 13.28 -15.54 -13.10
CA ALA A 271 14.37 -15.85 -12.15
C ALA A 271 13.89 -16.61 -10.90
N LEU A 272 12.58 -16.53 -10.59
CA LEU A 272 11.94 -17.22 -9.47
C LEU A 272 11.25 -18.53 -9.90
N LEU A 273 11.17 -18.80 -11.20
CA LEU A 273 10.47 -19.97 -11.73
C LEU A 273 11.25 -21.24 -11.45
N ILE A 274 10.64 -22.11 -10.67
CA ILE A 274 11.07 -23.48 -10.44
C ILE A 274 10.12 -24.37 -11.25
N GLU A 275 10.61 -24.86 -12.38
CA GLU A 275 9.87 -25.84 -13.18
C GLU A 275 9.67 -27.11 -12.37
N GLN A 276 8.41 -27.38 -12.02
CA GLN A 276 8.04 -28.50 -11.18
C GLN A 276 6.81 -29.21 -11.77
N PRO A 277 6.85 -30.53 -11.98
CA PRO A 277 5.68 -31.27 -12.47
C PRO A 277 4.51 -31.13 -11.49
N ALA A 278 3.33 -30.82 -12.04
CA ALA A 278 2.07 -30.75 -11.30
C ALA A 278 1.30 -32.08 -11.41
N VAL A 279 0.25 -32.22 -10.61
CA VAL A 279 -0.64 -33.39 -10.61
C VAL A 279 -2.08 -32.98 -10.94
N THR A 280 -2.93 -33.92 -11.35
CA THR A 280 -4.37 -33.64 -11.51
C THR A 280 -5.14 -33.99 -10.24
N GLY A 281 -6.33 -33.43 -10.06
CA GLY A 281 -7.17 -33.69 -8.88
C GLY A 281 -7.47 -35.17 -8.61
N ASP A 282 -7.53 -35.99 -9.66
CA ASP A 282 -7.78 -37.43 -9.58
C ASP A 282 -6.56 -38.27 -9.22
N THR A 283 -5.38 -37.64 -9.13
CA THR A 283 -4.13 -38.34 -8.81
C THR A 283 -4.25 -39.02 -7.45
N ALA A 284 -3.92 -40.31 -7.40
CA ALA A 284 -4.01 -41.09 -6.17
C ALA A 284 -3.00 -40.56 -5.13
N THR A 285 -3.46 -40.38 -3.88
CA THR A 285 -2.64 -39.87 -2.77
C THR A 285 -1.26 -40.55 -2.63
N PRO A 286 -1.11 -41.89 -2.80
CA PRO A 286 0.20 -42.55 -2.74
C PRO A 286 1.22 -42.07 -3.77
N LEU A 287 0.78 -41.69 -4.98
CA LEU A 287 1.68 -41.20 -6.02
C LEU A 287 2.23 -39.82 -5.67
N VAL A 288 1.40 -38.96 -5.07
CA VAL A 288 1.81 -37.64 -4.58
C VAL A 288 2.81 -37.78 -3.42
N LEU A 289 2.58 -38.73 -2.50
CA LEU A 289 3.55 -39.05 -1.45
C LEU A 289 4.87 -39.58 -2.02
N GLU A 290 4.81 -40.43 -3.04
CA GLU A 290 6.00 -40.94 -3.70
C GLU A 290 6.79 -39.82 -4.37
N ALA A 291 6.12 -38.86 -5.01
CA ALA A 291 6.76 -37.67 -5.57
C ALA A 291 7.54 -36.89 -4.50
N PHE A 292 6.93 -36.62 -3.33
CA PHE A 292 7.62 -35.98 -2.19
C PHE A 292 8.77 -36.83 -1.60
N ARG A 293 8.69 -38.16 -1.65
CA ARG A 293 9.80 -39.03 -1.21
C ARG A 293 10.96 -39.04 -2.19
N ARG A 294 10.68 -39.05 -3.50
CA ARG A 294 11.71 -39.07 -4.55
C ARG A 294 12.48 -37.75 -4.61
N GLN A 295 11.83 -36.63 -4.34
CA GLN A 295 12.45 -35.31 -4.33
C GLN A 295 12.43 -34.71 -2.93
N ALA A 296 13.56 -34.83 -2.22
CA ALA A 296 13.66 -34.35 -0.83
C ALA A 296 13.39 -32.84 -0.69
N ASN A 297 13.70 -32.06 -1.72
CA ASN A 297 13.56 -30.60 -1.76
C ASN A 297 12.17 -30.13 -2.22
N LEU A 298 11.29 -31.07 -2.58
CA LEU A 298 9.93 -30.77 -3.00
C LEU A 298 9.05 -30.57 -1.77
N ASN A 299 8.58 -29.33 -1.58
CA ASN A 299 7.76 -28.95 -0.44
C ASN A 299 6.28 -28.84 -0.81
N SER A 300 5.98 -28.48 -2.07
CA SER A 300 4.62 -28.31 -2.56
C SER A 300 4.45 -28.88 -3.96
N LEU A 301 3.22 -29.26 -4.31
CA LEU A 301 2.81 -29.69 -5.64
C LEU A 301 1.52 -28.96 -6.04
N ALA A 302 1.52 -28.33 -7.21
CA ALA A 302 0.31 -27.78 -7.78
C ALA A 302 -0.64 -28.89 -8.25
N VAL A 303 -1.93 -28.65 -8.09
CA VAL A 303 -3.01 -29.49 -8.61
C VAL A 303 -3.71 -28.72 -9.73
N LEU A 304 -3.82 -29.34 -10.90
CA LEU A 304 -4.36 -28.71 -12.11
C LEU A 304 -5.72 -29.27 -12.49
N ASP A 305 -6.52 -28.43 -13.15
CA ASP A 305 -7.72 -28.82 -13.88
C ASP A 305 -7.38 -29.37 -15.29
N ASP A 306 -8.41 -29.81 -16.02
CA ASP A 306 -8.26 -30.35 -17.38
C ASP A 306 -7.71 -29.31 -18.39
N GLN A 307 -7.77 -28.02 -18.07
CA GLN A 307 -7.27 -26.92 -18.89
C GLN A 307 -5.85 -26.48 -18.51
N GLN A 308 -5.14 -27.24 -17.66
CA GLN A 308 -3.80 -26.92 -17.14
C GLN A 308 -3.76 -25.64 -16.28
N ARG A 309 -4.88 -25.28 -15.66
CA ARG A 309 -4.95 -24.16 -14.71
C ARG A 309 -4.86 -24.68 -13.28
N PRO A 310 -4.19 -23.96 -12.37
CA PRO A 310 -4.16 -24.33 -10.97
C PRO A 310 -5.55 -24.33 -10.35
N CYS A 311 -5.94 -25.42 -9.70
CA CYS A 311 -7.18 -25.55 -8.94
C CYS A 311 -6.95 -25.91 -7.46
N GLY A 312 -5.70 -26.24 -7.10
CA GLY A 312 -5.30 -26.45 -5.71
C GLY A 312 -3.79 -26.57 -5.54
N ILE A 313 -3.35 -26.68 -4.30
CA ILE A 313 -1.96 -26.96 -3.94
C ILE A 313 -1.91 -28.01 -2.82
N VAL A 314 -0.87 -28.84 -2.83
CA VAL A 314 -0.62 -29.84 -1.81
C VAL A 314 0.73 -29.56 -1.19
N HIS A 315 0.76 -29.33 0.12
CA HIS A 315 2.00 -29.18 0.87
C HIS A 315 2.40 -30.51 1.52
N ARG A 316 3.70 -30.81 1.48
CA ARG A 316 4.27 -32.04 2.06
C ARG A 316 3.97 -32.17 3.54
N TYR A 317 4.12 -31.08 4.30
CA TYR A 317 3.84 -31.07 5.74
C TYR A 317 2.38 -31.40 6.02
N SER A 318 1.44 -30.66 5.39
CA SER A 318 0.00 -30.85 5.58
C SER A 318 -0.47 -32.24 5.19
N LEU A 319 0.06 -32.78 4.08
CA LEU A 319 -0.25 -34.13 3.64
C LEU A 319 0.29 -35.18 4.63
N SER A 320 1.51 -34.99 5.13
CA SER A 320 2.12 -35.90 6.11
C SER A 320 1.37 -35.87 7.45
N ASP A 321 1.05 -34.68 7.96
CA ASP A 321 0.28 -34.49 9.20
C ASP A 321 -1.12 -35.12 9.10
N ALA A 322 -1.82 -34.90 7.98
CA ALA A 322 -3.13 -35.50 7.74
C ALA A 322 -3.08 -37.04 7.79
N LEU A 323 -1.99 -37.65 7.33
CA LEU A 323 -1.80 -39.10 7.30
C LEU A 323 -1.30 -39.71 8.62
N LEU A 324 -0.70 -38.91 9.49
CA LEU A 324 -0.26 -39.31 10.84
C LEU A 324 -1.42 -39.41 11.83
N LYS A 325 -2.59 -38.85 11.50
CA LYS A 325 -3.80 -38.97 12.34
C LYS A 325 -4.28 -40.43 12.41
N PRO A 326 -4.80 -40.89 13.56
CA PRO A 326 -5.28 -42.27 13.72
C PRO A 326 -6.28 -42.66 12.62
N PHE A 327 -6.12 -43.86 12.04
CA PHE A 327 -6.95 -44.41 10.95
C PHE A 327 -6.92 -43.65 9.62
N ALA A 328 -6.22 -42.51 9.51
CA ALA A 328 -6.19 -41.68 8.32
C ALA A 328 -5.49 -42.36 7.14
N THR A 329 -4.42 -43.11 7.40
CA THR A 329 -3.66 -43.81 6.36
C THR A 329 -4.55 -44.79 5.59
N GLU A 330 -5.39 -45.57 6.28
CA GLU A 330 -6.35 -46.49 5.65
C GLU A 330 -7.51 -45.75 4.96
N LEU A 331 -7.96 -44.64 5.54
CA LEU A 331 -9.10 -43.86 5.04
C LEU A 331 -8.79 -43.05 3.77
N PHE A 332 -7.52 -42.64 3.59
CA PHE A 332 -7.09 -41.72 2.53
C PHE A 332 -6.12 -42.35 1.51
N ALA A 333 -5.49 -43.50 1.80
CA ALA A 333 -4.53 -44.13 0.87
C ALA A 333 -5.08 -44.48 -0.52
N ARG A 334 -6.41 -44.53 -0.71
CA ARG A 334 -7.04 -44.78 -2.02
C ARG A 334 -7.85 -43.60 -2.56
N LYS A 335 -7.84 -42.46 -1.87
CA LYS A 335 -8.62 -41.29 -2.28
C LYS A 335 -7.82 -40.39 -3.24
N PRO A 336 -8.50 -39.69 -4.15
CA PRO A 336 -7.88 -38.70 -5.01
C PRO A 336 -7.35 -37.53 -4.18
N ILE A 337 -6.25 -36.92 -4.65
CA ILE A 337 -5.59 -35.83 -3.93
C ILE A 337 -6.47 -34.59 -3.79
N SER A 338 -7.48 -34.43 -4.65
CA SER A 338 -8.50 -33.37 -4.56
C SER A 338 -9.21 -33.29 -3.20
N ARG A 339 -9.23 -34.36 -2.40
CA ARG A 339 -9.81 -34.33 -1.04
C ARG A 339 -8.87 -33.84 0.06
N LEU A 340 -7.58 -33.73 -0.23
CA LEU A 340 -6.54 -33.34 0.72
C LEU A 340 -5.76 -32.10 0.28
N MET A 341 -5.95 -31.65 -0.97
CA MET A 341 -5.40 -30.39 -1.45
C MET A 341 -6.05 -29.19 -0.77
N SER A 342 -5.31 -28.09 -0.72
CA SER A 342 -5.86 -26.79 -0.33
C SER A 342 -6.29 -26.02 -1.58
N GLU A 343 -7.49 -25.46 -1.53
CA GLU A 343 -7.99 -24.51 -2.53
C GLU A 343 -7.50 -23.07 -2.25
N ASP A 344 -6.94 -22.82 -1.06
CA ASP A 344 -6.35 -21.53 -0.68
C ASP A 344 -4.86 -21.52 -1.03
N PHE A 345 -4.54 -21.09 -2.25
CA PHE A 345 -3.17 -20.94 -2.74
C PHE A 345 -2.94 -19.55 -3.35
N LEU A 346 -1.68 -19.17 -3.50
CA LEU A 346 -1.30 -17.96 -4.22
C LEU A 346 -0.87 -18.33 -5.63
N ALA A 347 -1.53 -17.76 -6.64
CA ALA A 347 -1.09 -17.82 -8.03
C ALA A 347 -0.69 -16.42 -8.50
N VAL A 348 0.44 -16.35 -9.19
CA VAL A 348 1.09 -15.11 -9.63
C VAL A 348 1.37 -15.22 -11.12
N GLU A 349 0.91 -14.25 -11.90
CA GLU A 349 1.24 -14.19 -13.33
C GLU A 349 2.70 -13.78 -13.53
N LEU A 350 3.41 -14.45 -14.44
CA LEU A 350 4.81 -14.20 -14.79
C LEU A 350 5.07 -12.73 -15.19
N THR A 351 4.05 -12.04 -15.67
CA THR A 351 4.10 -10.62 -16.08
C THR A 351 3.97 -9.63 -14.93
N GLN A 352 3.69 -10.07 -13.70
CA GLN A 352 3.61 -9.18 -12.53
C GLN A 352 4.99 -8.69 -12.10
N SER A 353 5.08 -7.51 -11.46
CA SER A 353 6.36 -7.02 -10.94
C SER A 353 6.75 -7.73 -9.64
N LEU A 354 8.06 -7.84 -9.40
CA LEU A 354 8.59 -8.40 -8.15
C LEU A 354 8.03 -7.70 -6.90
N GLN A 355 7.84 -6.38 -6.95
CA GLN A 355 7.26 -5.63 -5.85
C GLN A 355 5.78 -5.99 -5.61
N SER A 356 4.98 -6.15 -6.67
CA SER A 356 3.60 -6.61 -6.55
C SER A 356 3.53 -7.99 -5.89
N VAL A 357 4.40 -8.93 -6.30
CA VAL A 357 4.52 -10.25 -5.67
C VAL A 357 4.94 -10.14 -4.21
N SER A 358 5.91 -9.28 -3.89
CA SER A 358 6.32 -9.03 -2.51
C SER A 358 5.17 -8.54 -1.62
N ARG A 359 4.32 -7.65 -2.14
CA ARG A 359 3.15 -7.12 -1.41
C ARG A 359 2.14 -8.23 -1.14
N LEU A 360 1.82 -9.04 -2.15
CA LEU A 360 0.95 -10.22 -2.04
C LEU A 360 1.45 -11.21 -0.98
N LEU A 361 2.77 -11.46 -0.97
CA LEU A 361 3.38 -12.34 0.02
C LEU A 361 3.33 -11.76 1.43
N THR A 362 3.59 -10.46 1.58
CA THR A 362 3.59 -9.77 2.87
C THR A 362 2.18 -9.64 3.47
N SER A 363 1.15 -9.48 2.63
CA SER A 363 -0.25 -9.40 3.07
C SER A 363 -0.79 -10.75 3.59
N ARG A 364 -0.25 -11.87 3.08
CA ARG A 364 -0.53 -13.26 3.50
C ARG A 364 0.43 -13.78 4.59
N ALA A 365 1.58 -13.14 4.80
CA ALA A 365 2.68 -13.58 5.68
C ALA A 365 2.36 -13.76 7.18
N ARG A 366 1.15 -13.44 7.67
CA ARG A 366 0.84 -13.63 9.11
C ARG A 366 0.63 -15.07 9.54
N GLN A 367 0.41 -16.01 8.62
CA GLN A 367 0.11 -17.41 8.98
C GLN A 367 1.05 -18.45 8.34
N ARG A 368 1.66 -18.19 7.17
CA ARG A 368 2.32 -19.22 6.33
C ARG A 368 3.48 -18.69 5.45
N ILE A 369 4.55 -18.15 6.05
CA ILE A 369 5.70 -17.58 5.30
C ILE A 369 6.48 -18.63 4.49
N GLU A 370 6.32 -19.92 4.82
CA GLU A 370 7.06 -21.04 4.22
C GLU A 370 6.40 -21.66 2.98
N GLU A 371 5.24 -21.15 2.53
CA GLU A 371 4.50 -21.77 1.42
C GLU A 371 5.04 -21.33 0.05
N ASP A 372 5.26 -22.30 -0.84
CA ASP A 372 5.52 -22.02 -2.26
C ASP A 372 4.28 -21.41 -2.92
N PHE A 373 4.47 -20.49 -3.85
CA PHE A 373 3.39 -19.94 -4.68
C PHE A 373 3.46 -20.49 -6.09
N ILE A 374 2.35 -20.45 -6.81
CA ILE A 374 2.23 -20.94 -8.18
C ILE A 374 2.52 -19.80 -9.15
N ILE A 375 3.35 -20.05 -10.16
CA ILE A 375 3.60 -19.11 -11.25
C ILE A 375 2.81 -19.56 -12.48
N THR A 376 2.04 -18.63 -13.03
CA THR A 376 1.20 -18.85 -14.21
C THR A 376 1.58 -17.94 -15.37
N HIS A 377 1.21 -18.33 -16.58
CA HIS A 377 1.22 -17.46 -17.74
C HIS A 377 -0.11 -17.61 -18.49
N GLN A 378 -0.85 -16.52 -18.59
CA GLN A 378 -2.22 -16.51 -19.12
C GLN A 378 -3.13 -17.51 -18.39
N GLY A 379 -2.98 -17.61 -17.06
CA GLY A 379 -3.71 -18.51 -16.18
C GLY A 379 -3.29 -19.98 -16.24
N ARG A 380 -2.38 -20.36 -17.14
CA ARG A 380 -1.85 -21.73 -17.22
C ARG A 380 -0.64 -21.89 -16.31
N TYR A 381 -0.55 -23.05 -15.66
CA TYR A 381 0.57 -23.38 -14.79
C TYR A 381 1.90 -23.44 -15.55
N LEU A 382 2.93 -22.78 -15.00
CA LEU A 382 4.31 -22.91 -15.47
C LEU A 382 5.20 -23.62 -14.45
N GLY A 383 5.02 -23.32 -13.16
CA GLY A 383 5.90 -23.83 -12.11
C GLY A 383 5.57 -23.23 -10.76
N LEU A 384 6.51 -23.38 -9.83
CA LEU A 384 6.42 -22.83 -8.48
C LEU A 384 7.44 -21.70 -8.28
N GLY A 385 7.18 -20.83 -7.33
CA GLY A 385 8.13 -19.85 -6.81
C GLY A 385 8.21 -19.93 -5.29
N ARG A 386 9.36 -19.59 -4.71
CA ARG A 386 9.56 -19.60 -3.25
C ARG A 386 9.60 -18.18 -2.71
N VAL A 387 8.97 -17.97 -1.56
CA VAL A 387 8.98 -16.68 -0.85
C VAL A 387 10.40 -16.22 -0.55
N ILE A 388 11.29 -17.13 -0.15
CA ILE A 388 12.68 -16.80 0.15
C ILE A 388 13.45 -16.28 -1.07
N ASP A 389 13.14 -16.76 -2.26
CA ASP A 389 13.79 -16.31 -3.49
C ASP A 389 13.33 -14.90 -3.85
N VAL A 390 12.05 -14.56 -3.60
CA VAL A 390 11.53 -13.19 -3.73
C VAL A 390 12.27 -12.25 -2.79
N LEU A 391 12.41 -12.62 -1.51
CA LEU A 391 13.13 -11.83 -0.52
C LEU A 391 14.60 -11.65 -0.89
N LYS A 392 15.25 -12.70 -1.39
CA LYS A 392 16.64 -12.66 -1.86
C LYS A 392 16.79 -11.68 -3.02
N LEU A 393 15.93 -11.77 -4.04
CA LEU A 393 15.98 -10.90 -5.21
C LEU A 393 15.74 -9.41 -4.84
N ILE A 394 14.78 -9.13 -3.95
CA ILE A 394 14.54 -7.78 -3.43
C ILE A 394 15.74 -7.26 -2.65
N THR A 395 16.36 -8.12 -1.84
CA THR A 395 17.55 -7.75 -1.06
C THR A 395 18.73 -7.45 -1.97
N GLU A 396 18.95 -8.27 -3.00
CA GLU A 396 19.97 -8.04 -4.03
C GLU A 396 19.72 -6.72 -4.78
N GLN A 397 18.48 -6.44 -5.16
CA GLN A 397 18.10 -5.14 -5.77
C GLN A 397 18.38 -3.96 -4.84
N LYS A 398 17.99 -4.06 -3.57
CA LYS A 398 18.27 -2.99 -2.59
C LYS A 398 19.76 -2.77 -2.36
N ILE A 399 20.54 -3.85 -2.29
CA ILE A 399 22.00 -3.77 -2.19
C ILE A 399 22.57 -3.12 -3.46
N GLN A 400 22.06 -3.47 -4.63
CA GLN A 400 22.50 -2.90 -5.89
C GLN A 400 22.15 -1.41 -6.03
N GLN A 401 20.95 -1.00 -5.63
CA GLN A 401 20.53 0.41 -5.57
C GLN A 401 21.39 1.19 -4.59
N ALA A 402 21.59 0.67 -3.37
CA ALA A 402 22.45 1.31 -2.36
C ALA A 402 23.92 1.41 -2.81
N ARG A 403 24.44 0.41 -3.53
CA ARG A 403 25.81 0.41 -4.06
C ARG A 403 26.05 1.53 -5.06
N TYR A 404 25.03 1.88 -5.84
CA TYR A 404 25.15 2.89 -6.89
C TYR A 404 24.51 4.23 -6.51
N ALA A 405 24.00 4.39 -5.29
CA ALA A 405 23.53 5.67 -4.79
C ALA A 405 24.70 6.53 -4.33
N ASN A 406 24.54 7.85 -4.43
CA ASN A 406 25.46 8.79 -3.80
C ASN A 406 25.36 8.65 -2.27
N PRO A 407 26.49 8.52 -1.54
CA PRO A 407 26.48 8.21 -0.12
C PRO A 407 25.90 9.34 0.75
N LEU A 408 25.92 10.59 0.27
CA LEU A 408 25.40 11.73 1.00
C LEU A 408 23.91 11.93 0.75
N THR A 409 23.51 12.06 -0.52
CA THR A 409 22.13 12.42 -0.88
C THR A 409 21.21 11.22 -1.04
N LEU A 410 21.77 10.00 -1.09
CA LEU A 410 21.07 8.74 -1.40
C LEU A 410 20.41 8.71 -2.79
N LEU A 411 20.63 9.73 -3.60
CA LEU A 411 20.14 9.79 -4.97
C LEU A 411 20.91 8.80 -5.86
N PRO A 412 20.27 8.27 -6.92
CA PRO A 412 20.94 7.43 -7.91
C PRO A 412 22.21 8.10 -8.47
N GLY A 413 23.31 7.35 -8.51
CA GLY A 413 24.60 7.81 -9.05
C GLY A 413 24.78 7.48 -10.54
N ASN A 414 26.04 7.46 -10.99
CA ASN A 414 26.40 7.39 -12.41
C ASN A 414 25.83 6.19 -13.17
N VAL A 415 25.82 5.00 -12.57
CA VAL A 415 25.33 3.78 -13.24
C VAL A 415 23.82 3.84 -13.51
N PRO A 416 22.95 4.11 -12.50
CA PRO A 416 21.53 4.35 -12.73
C PRO A 416 21.22 5.50 -13.71
N ILE A 417 21.99 6.60 -13.66
CA ILE A 417 21.85 7.73 -14.59
C ILE A 417 22.02 7.23 -16.04
N GLN A 418 23.11 6.54 -16.31
CA GLN A 418 23.41 5.97 -17.64
C GLN A 418 22.33 5.00 -18.12
N GLN A 419 21.84 4.13 -17.23
CA GLN A 419 20.73 3.23 -17.56
C GLN A 419 19.42 3.95 -17.88
N CYS A 420 19.14 5.06 -17.18
CA CYS A 420 17.98 5.91 -17.46
C CYS A 420 18.07 6.52 -18.86
N LEU A 421 19.21 7.15 -19.19
CA LEU A 421 19.44 7.76 -20.50
C LEU A 421 19.35 6.74 -21.64
N ALA A 422 19.99 5.58 -21.50
CA ALA A 422 19.92 4.50 -22.48
C ALA A 422 18.48 4.02 -22.71
N ARG A 423 17.68 3.91 -21.64
CA ARG A 423 16.28 3.50 -21.71
C ARG A 423 15.41 4.53 -22.43
N LEU A 424 15.62 5.82 -22.18
CA LEU A 424 14.89 6.90 -22.87
C LEU A 424 15.11 6.86 -24.38
N LEU A 425 16.36 6.67 -24.81
CA LEU A 425 16.75 6.54 -26.21
C LEU A 425 16.11 5.31 -26.85
N GLN A 426 16.19 4.14 -26.20
CA GLN A 426 15.56 2.91 -26.67
C GLN A 426 14.04 3.02 -26.82
N GLN A 427 13.38 3.74 -25.92
CA GLN A 427 11.93 3.95 -25.95
C GLN A 427 11.51 5.10 -26.87
N GLN A 428 12.46 5.82 -27.48
CA GLN A 428 12.22 6.99 -28.34
C GLN A 428 11.31 8.05 -27.68
N ARG A 429 11.51 8.29 -26.38
CA ARG A 429 10.68 9.22 -25.62
C ARG A 429 11.23 10.64 -25.67
N GLN A 430 10.32 11.61 -25.82
CA GLN A 430 10.64 13.01 -25.63
C GLN A 430 10.89 13.29 -24.13
N ALA A 431 11.98 13.98 -23.82
CA ALA A 431 12.31 14.38 -22.45
C ALA A 431 13.25 15.61 -22.44
N ALA A 432 13.27 16.32 -21.32
CA ALA A 432 14.28 17.33 -21.01
C ALA A 432 15.33 16.74 -20.07
N ILE A 433 16.56 16.59 -20.55
CA ILE A 433 17.71 16.14 -19.75
C ILE A 433 18.36 17.38 -19.19
N CYS A 434 18.34 17.55 -17.87
CA CYS A 434 18.84 18.74 -17.22
C CYS A 434 20.07 18.38 -16.39
N TYR A 435 21.19 19.03 -16.66
CA TYR A 435 22.40 18.98 -15.87
C TYR A 435 22.44 20.20 -14.96
N VAL A 436 22.42 19.99 -13.65
CA VAL A 436 22.35 21.03 -12.63
C VAL A 436 23.67 21.11 -11.87
N ASP A 437 24.15 22.32 -11.61
CA ASP A 437 25.41 22.57 -10.91
C ASP A 437 25.30 23.82 -10.03
N ILE A 438 25.99 23.83 -8.89
CA ILE A 438 25.96 24.91 -7.91
C ILE A 438 27.10 25.88 -8.18
N ASP A 439 26.77 27.14 -8.45
CA ASP A 439 27.78 28.16 -8.71
C ASP A 439 28.53 28.56 -7.44
N SER A 440 29.84 28.78 -7.56
CA SER A 440 30.71 29.21 -6.45
C SER A 440 30.74 28.26 -5.24
N PHE A 441 30.40 26.98 -5.41
CA PHE A 441 30.31 26.02 -4.31
C PHE A 441 31.65 25.71 -3.62
N LYS A 442 32.74 25.59 -4.38
CA LYS A 442 34.09 25.39 -3.78
C LYS A 442 34.52 26.59 -2.90
N PRO A 443 34.48 27.84 -3.39
CA PRO A 443 34.70 29.02 -2.56
C PRO A 443 33.82 29.07 -1.30
N PHE A 444 32.56 28.64 -1.40
CA PHE A 444 31.67 28.53 -0.24
C PHE A 444 32.20 27.52 0.79
N ASN A 445 32.60 26.32 0.36
CA ASN A 445 33.18 25.30 1.23
C ASN A 445 34.48 25.76 1.91
N ASP A 446 35.30 26.55 1.21
CA ASP A 446 36.53 27.10 1.78
C ASP A 446 36.28 28.07 2.96
N ILE A 447 35.10 28.70 3.00
CA ILE A 447 34.70 29.64 4.07
C ILE A 447 33.89 28.95 5.17
N TYR A 448 32.91 28.14 4.78
CA TYR A 448 31.89 27.59 5.68
C TYR A 448 32.16 26.15 6.10
N GLY A 449 33.14 25.49 5.47
CA GLY A 449 33.50 24.11 5.72
C GLY A 449 32.60 23.10 5.02
N TYR A 450 33.15 21.91 4.77
CA TYR A 450 32.46 20.84 4.04
C TYR A 450 31.17 20.37 4.70
N ALA A 451 31.07 20.35 6.03
CA ALA A 451 29.82 19.96 6.71
C ALA A 451 28.64 20.87 6.32
N ARG A 452 28.88 22.17 6.15
CA ARG A 452 27.87 23.11 5.69
C ARG A 452 27.65 23.01 4.17
N GLY A 453 28.68 22.66 3.41
CA GLY A 453 28.55 22.25 2.02
C GLY A 453 27.62 21.05 1.83
N ASP A 454 27.77 20.03 2.67
CA ASP A 454 26.94 18.83 2.64
C ASP A 454 25.47 19.16 2.92
N GLU A 455 25.20 20.08 3.86
CA GLU A 455 23.85 20.60 4.11
C GLU A 455 23.25 21.30 2.87
N VAL A 456 24.07 22.03 2.09
CA VAL A 456 23.64 22.64 0.82
C VAL A 456 23.35 21.56 -0.23
N LEU A 457 24.19 20.52 -0.36
CA LEU A 457 23.95 19.42 -1.30
C LEU A 457 22.67 18.65 -0.96
N LEU A 458 22.41 18.41 0.33
CA LEU A 458 21.16 17.83 0.80
C LEU A 458 19.96 18.73 0.51
N CYS A 459 20.12 20.05 0.68
CA CYS A 459 19.11 21.04 0.34
C CYS A 459 18.78 21.00 -1.16
N LEU A 460 19.78 20.96 -2.05
CA LEU A 460 19.55 20.83 -3.48
C LEU A 460 18.86 19.50 -3.82
N ALA A 461 19.33 18.39 -3.25
CA ALA A 461 18.71 17.08 -3.46
C ALA A 461 17.21 17.07 -3.07
N GLN A 462 16.86 17.72 -1.96
CA GLN A 462 15.47 17.90 -1.56
C GLN A 462 14.70 18.78 -2.56
N CYS A 463 15.27 19.92 -2.94
CA CYS A 463 14.66 20.81 -3.92
C CYS A 463 14.37 20.09 -5.24
N LEU A 464 15.31 19.27 -5.73
CA LEU A 464 15.16 18.48 -6.94
C LEU A 464 14.07 17.41 -6.80
N ASN A 465 14.06 16.64 -5.69
CA ASN A 465 13.07 15.59 -5.44
C ASN A 465 11.62 16.11 -5.41
N GLU A 466 11.39 17.30 -4.86
CA GLU A 466 10.08 17.94 -4.81
C GLU A 466 9.59 18.43 -6.19
N ARG A 467 10.46 18.48 -7.21
CA ARG A 467 10.17 19.02 -8.57
C ARG A 467 10.02 17.91 -9.62
N VAL A 468 10.32 16.66 -9.25
CA VAL A 468 10.16 15.49 -10.12
C VAL A 468 8.89 14.73 -9.75
N ASP A 469 8.22 14.16 -10.74
CA ASP A 469 7.18 13.15 -10.55
C ASP A 469 7.85 11.76 -10.59
N PRO A 470 7.96 11.04 -9.46
CA PRO A 470 8.68 9.75 -9.40
C PRO A 470 8.13 8.67 -10.34
N SER A 471 6.92 8.84 -10.87
CA SER A 471 6.31 7.89 -11.82
C SER A 471 6.85 8.01 -13.24
N ARG A 472 7.44 9.16 -13.61
CA ARG A 472 7.83 9.47 -15.00
C ARG A 472 9.14 10.24 -15.16
N ASP A 473 9.62 10.86 -14.10
CA ASP A 473 10.83 11.67 -14.08
C ASP A 473 11.94 10.93 -13.32
N PHE A 474 13.17 11.40 -13.47
CA PHE A 474 14.33 10.83 -12.80
C PHE A 474 15.21 11.95 -12.23
N VAL A 475 15.82 11.68 -11.08
CA VAL A 475 16.82 12.55 -10.45
C VAL A 475 18.00 11.71 -10.01
N GLY A 476 19.21 12.21 -10.25
CA GLY A 476 20.46 11.57 -9.87
C GLY A 476 21.50 12.57 -9.39
N HIS A 477 22.48 12.07 -8.63
CA HIS A 477 23.62 12.83 -8.12
C HIS A 477 24.92 12.19 -8.65
N ILE A 478 25.56 12.88 -9.60
CA ILE A 478 26.77 12.44 -10.29
C ILE A 478 27.96 12.43 -9.32
N GLY A 479 28.14 13.54 -8.61
CA GLY A 479 29.15 13.73 -7.55
C GLY A 479 29.48 15.20 -7.35
N GLY A 480 30.01 15.55 -6.17
CA GLY A 480 30.32 16.95 -5.85
C GLY A 480 29.06 17.81 -5.83
N ASP A 481 29.03 18.84 -6.67
CA ASP A 481 27.93 19.76 -6.94
C ASP A 481 27.14 19.42 -8.22
N ASP A 482 27.47 18.33 -8.91
CA ASP A 482 26.85 17.93 -10.18
C ASP A 482 25.63 16.99 -9.98
N PHE A 483 24.47 17.42 -10.47
CA PHE A 483 23.20 16.65 -10.45
C PHE A 483 22.61 16.51 -11.86
N MET A 484 21.76 15.49 -12.05
CA MET A 484 21.06 15.28 -13.30
C MET A 484 19.56 15.02 -13.07
N LEU A 485 18.73 15.65 -13.89
CA LEU A 485 17.30 15.41 -14.00
C LEU A 485 16.94 14.89 -15.38
N VAL A 486 15.93 14.03 -15.44
CA VAL A 486 15.19 13.74 -16.67
C VAL A 486 13.73 14.08 -16.39
N LEU A 487 13.20 15.05 -17.12
CA LEU A 487 11.82 15.49 -17.00
C LEU A 487 11.04 15.11 -18.26
N SER A 488 10.03 14.26 -18.10
CA SER A 488 9.15 13.80 -19.18
C SER A 488 7.92 14.69 -19.36
N SER A 489 7.70 15.66 -18.47
CA SER A 489 6.53 16.53 -18.45
C SER A 489 6.71 17.77 -19.32
N GLN A 490 5.62 18.32 -19.85
CA GLN A 490 5.68 19.52 -20.72
C GLN A 490 5.90 20.83 -19.95
N ASP A 491 5.61 20.83 -18.64
CA ASP A 491 5.80 21.96 -17.73
C ASP A 491 7.22 22.06 -17.16
N TRP A 492 8.19 21.30 -17.70
CA TRP A 492 9.56 21.23 -17.20
C TRP A 492 10.21 22.61 -17.04
N GLN A 493 9.98 23.54 -17.99
CA GLN A 493 10.51 24.91 -17.92
C GLN A 493 10.06 25.67 -16.68
N GLN A 494 8.77 25.56 -16.35
CA GLN A 494 8.19 26.21 -15.18
C GLN A 494 8.76 25.60 -13.89
N ARG A 495 8.92 24.28 -13.85
CA ARG A 495 9.50 23.56 -12.70
C ARG A 495 10.93 23.97 -12.44
N LEU A 496 11.74 24.10 -13.49
CA LEU A 496 13.13 24.56 -13.38
C LEU A 496 13.20 26.03 -12.94
N ALA A 497 12.32 26.90 -13.44
CA ALA A 497 12.27 28.29 -12.98
C ALA A 497 11.97 28.38 -11.47
N VAL A 498 10.99 27.60 -10.99
CA VAL A 498 10.68 27.50 -9.55
C VAL A 498 11.85 26.92 -8.75
N LEU A 499 12.55 25.91 -9.28
CA LEU A 499 13.73 25.32 -8.66
C LEU A 499 14.84 26.35 -8.42
N LEU A 500 15.14 27.20 -9.42
CA LEU A 500 16.14 28.25 -9.29
C LEU A 500 15.81 29.20 -8.12
N GLU A 501 14.58 29.72 -8.08
CA GLU A 501 14.15 30.63 -7.03
C GLU A 501 14.13 29.99 -5.63
N ASP A 502 13.62 28.76 -5.52
CA ASP A 502 13.47 28.09 -4.25
C ASP A 502 14.82 27.67 -3.66
N PHE A 503 15.76 27.25 -4.50
CA PHE A 503 17.12 26.97 -4.06
C PHE A 503 17.80 28.22 -3.51
N GLU A 504 17.72 29.35 -4.20
CA GLU A 504 18.28 30.62 -3.72
C GLU A 504 17.66 31.04 -2.38
N LYS A 505 16.32 30.97 -2.26
CA LYS A 505 15.59 31.29 -1.03
C LYS A 505 16.03 30.41 0.13
N GLN A 506 16.13 29.10 -0.08
CA GLN A 506 16.55 28.15 0.95
C GLN A 506 18.03 28.32 1.32
N CYS A 507 18.89 28.66 0.37
CA CYS A 507 20.32 28.82 0.62
C CYS A 507 20.65 29.96 1.58
N ARG A 508 19.79 30.98 1.70
CA ARG A 508 19.99 32.13 2.58
C ARG A 508 20.28 31.73 4.05
N ARG A 509 19.72 30.62 4.53
CA ARG A 509 19.91 30.13 5.91
C ARG A 509 21.33 29.65 6.22
N PHE A 510 22.13 29.35 5.20
CA PHE A 510 23.50 28.85 5.38
C PHE A 510 24.53 29.97 5.52
N TYR A 511 24.14 31.22 5.25
CA TYR A 511 25.01 32.38 5.28
C TYR A 511 25.00 33.13 6.62
N ARG A 512 26.11 33.81 6.91
CA ARG A 512 26.15 34.86 7.95
C ARG A 512 25.43 36.11 7.46
N SER A 513 24.87 36.89 8.37
CA SER A 513 24.12 38.12 8.05
C SER A 513 24.95 39.11 7.21
N GLU A 514 26.24 39.26 7.51
CA GLU A 514 27.16 40.15 6.79
C GLU A 514 27.24 39.83 5.28
N HIS A 515 27.27 38.54 4.92
CA HIS A 515 27.32 38.12 3.52
C HIS A 515 25.95 38.24 2.82
N LEU A 516 24.85 38.09 3.56
CA LEU A 516 23.50 38.31 3.03
C LEU A 516 23.22 39.78 2.73
N GLU A 517 23.71 40.68 3.59
CA GLU A 517 23.59 42.13 3.41
C GLU A 517 24.45 42.63 2.24
N ALA A 518 25.65 42.06 2.09
CA ALA A 518 26.55 42.38 0.98
C ALA A 518 26.12 41.75 -0.37
N GLY A 519 25.34 40.67 -0.34
CA GLY A 519 24.97 39.90 -1.53
C GLY A 519 26.12 39.09 -2.13
N CYS A 520 27.25 38.99 -1.43
CA CYS A 520 28.46 38.30 -1.86
C CYS A 520 29.30 37.85 -0.65
N PHE A 521 30.31 37.01 -0.90
CA PHE A 521 31.30 36.60 0.08
C PHE A 521 32.72 36.62 -0.51
N ILE A 522 33.73 36.86 0.33
CA ILE A 522 35.13 36.97 -0.13
C ILE A 522 35.87 35.66 0.18
N ALA A 523 36.31 34.98 -0.87
CA ALA A 523 37.14 33.77 -0.76
C ALA A 523 38.47 33.94 -1.51
N HIS A 524 39.39 33.00 -1.35
CA HIS A 524 40.61 32.96 -2.16
C HIS A 524 40.34 32.17 -3.44
N ASN A 525 40.70 32.73 -4.59
CA ASN A 525 40.66 32.00 -5.85
C ASN A 525 41.80 30.97 -5.94
N ARG A 526 41.87 30.22 -7.06
CA ARG A 526 42.89 29.17 -7.27
C ARG A 526 44.35 29.68 -7.24
N LEU A 527 44.56 31.00 -7.35
CA LEU A 527 45.86 31.66 -7.28
C LEU A 527 46.17 32.26 -5.89
N GLY A 528 45.30 32.01 -4.90
CA GLY A 528 45.44 32.52 -3.53
C GLY A 528 45.09 34.01 -3.39
N GLN A 529 44.48 34.63 -4.40
CA GLN A 529 44.06 36.03 -4.35
C GLN A 529 42.64 36.15 -3.81
N ARG A 530 42.38 37.19 -3.00
CA ARG A 530 41.03 37.49 -2.53
C ARG A 530 40.16 37.95 -3.69
N GLN A 531 39.01 37.31 -3.85
CA GLN A 531 38.01 37.60 -4.86
C GLN A 531 36.62 37.57 -4.23
N GLU A 532 35.74 38.46 -4.69
CA GLU A 532 34.33 38.47 -4.34
C GLU A 532 33.59 37.43 -5.19
N PHE A 533 32.80 36.59 -4.53
CA PHE A 533 31.93 35.59 -5.14
C PHE A 533 30.48 35.91 -4.81
N PRO A 534 29.55 35.79 -5.78
CA PRO A 534 28.13 35.93 -5.50
C PRO A 534 27.65 34.82 -4.55
N LEU A 535 26.47 35.01 -3.94
CA LEU A 535 25.80 33.93 -3.20
C LEU A 535 25.52 32.74 -4.14
N LEU A 536 25.37 31.54 -3.56
CA LEU A 536 25.11 30.32 -4.33
C LEU A 536 23.85 30.47 -5.19
N SER A 537 24.01 30.19 -6.48
CA SER A 537 22.97 30.04 -7.48
C SER A 537 23.11 28.67 -8.17
N LEU A 538 22.19 28.37 -9.09
CA LEU A 538 22.28 27.18 -9.93
C LEU A 538 22.48 27.57 -11.39
N SER A 539 23.33 26.81 -12.06
CA SER A 539 23.45 26.80 -13.51
C SER A 539 22.86 25.49 -14.05
N ILE A 540 21.87 25.59 -14.94
CA ILE A 540 21.16 24.44 -15.50
C ILE A 540 21.38 24.34 -17.01
N GLY A 541 22.10 23.32 -17.45
CA GLY A 541 22.15 22.92 -18.86
C GLY A 541 20.97 22.02 -19.19
N VAL A 542 20.19 22.32 -20.22
CA VAL A 542 19.05 21.50 -20.65
C VAL A 542 19.27 21.02 -22.07
N VAL A 543 19.07 19.72 -22.30
CA VAL A 543 18.95 19.13 -23.62
C VAL A 543 17.53 18.67 -23.82
N GLN A 544 16.83 19.27 -24.78
CA GLN A 544 15.50 18.82 -25.18
C GLN A 544 15.67 17.71 -26.22
N LEU A 545 15.52 16.46 -25.76
CA LEU A 545 15.60 15.28 -26.59
C LEU A 545 14.29 15.09 -27.36
N ARG A 546 14.40 15.00 -28.67
CA ARG A 546 13.27 14.67 -29.55
C ARG A 546 13.30 13.21 -30.03
N PRO A 547 12.13 12.55 -30.18
CA PRO A 547 12.04 11.16 -30.60
C PRO A 547 12.81 10.84 -31.88
N GLU A 548 12.86 11.78 -32.83
CA GLU A 548 13.49 11.61 -34.14
C GLU A 548 15.01 11.43 -34.05
N THR A 549 15.64 12.03 -33.04
CA THR A 549 17.10 12.01 -32.82
C THR A 549 17.56 10.87 -31.91
N CYS A 550 16.63 10.14 -31.27
CA CYS A 550 16.95 9.08 -30.33
C CYS A 550 17.72 7.91 -30.95
N ALA A 551 17.57 7.68 -32.26
CA ALA A 551 18.26 6.59 -32.97
C ALA A 551 19.72 6.92 -33.31
N GLU A 552 20.11 8.19 -33.24
CA GLU A 552 21.42 8.69 -33.66
C GLU A 552 22.35 9.00 -32.48
N LEU A 553 21.83 8.92 -31.25
CA LEU A 553 22.52 9.25 -30.01
C LEU A 553 22.63 8.02 -29.10
N ASP A 554 23.74 7.92 -28.38
CA ASP A 554 23.87 7.05 -27.21
C ASP A 554 23.83 7.83 -25.88
N ALA A 555 23.84 7.10 -24.76
CA ALA A 555 23.71 7.68 -23.44
C ALA A 555 24.91 8.59 -23.06
N ASP A 556 26.11 8.26 -23.54
CA ASP A 556 27.32 9.05 -23.27
C ASP A 556 27.28 10.37 -24.05
N GLN A 557 26.91 10.32 -25.33
CA GLN A 557 26.73 11.51 -26.16
C GLN A 557 25.65 12.45 -25.60
N LEU A 558 24.55 11.89 -25.09
CA LEU A 558 23.47 12.68 -24.49
C LEU A 558 23.92 13.35 -23.18
N ALA A 559 24.69 12.65 -22.35
CA ALA A 559 25.30 13.23 -21.15
C ALA A 559 26.31 14.33 -21.48
N ASP A 560 27.11 14.15 -22.54
CA ASP A 560 28.07 15.14 -23.02
C ASP A 560 27.38 16.41 -23.53
N LEU A 561 26.27 16.29 -24.27
CA LEU A 561 25.45 17.44 -24.69
C LEU A 561 24.89 18.20 -23.48
N ALA A 562 24.42 17.49 -22.45
CA ALA A 562 23.91 18.11 -21.23
C ALA A 562 25.03 18.84 -20.46
N SER A 563 26.24 18.25 -20.44
CA SER A 563 27.44 18.89 -19.88
C SER A 563 27.83 20.14 -20.67
N GLN A 564 27.75 20.13 -22.00
CA GLN A 564 28.01 21.33 -22.83
C GLN A 564 26.98 22.43 -22.57
N ALA A 565 25.69 22.08 -22.50
CA ALA A 565 24.64 23.02 -22.14
C ALA A 565 24.90 23.68 -20.78
N LYS A 566 25.37 22.89 -19.79
CA LYS A 566 25.74 23.40 -18.47
C LYS A 566 26.90 24.40 -18.53
N HIS A 567 27.93 24.12 -19.34
CA HIS A 567 29.05 25.05 -19.49
C HIS A 567 28.59 26.42 -20.02
N HIS A 568 27.66 26.43 -20.99
CA HIS A 568 27.06 27.68 -21.46
C HIS A 568 26.17 28.36 -20.41
N ALA A 569 25.44 27.61 -19.60
CA ALA A 569 24.67 28.18 -18.48
C ALA A 569 25.61 28.91 -17.49
N LYS A 570 26.78 28.34 -17.18
CA LYS A 570 27.78 28.95 -16.28
C LYS A 570 28.44 30.23 -16.79
N GLU A 571 28.34 30.53 -18.08
CA GLU A 571 28.82 31.80 -18.64
C GLU A 571 27.86 32.97 -18.37
N ILE A 572 26.64 32.67 -17.93
CA ILE A 572 25.61 33.66 -17.56
C ILE A 572 25.74 33.97 -16.06
N ASP A 573 25.79 35.25 -15.72
CA ASP A 573 25.88 35.68 -14.31
C ASP A 573 24.58 35.38 -13.55
N GLY A 574 24.71 34.67 -12.42
CA GLY A 574 23.61 34.32 -11.51
C GLY A 574 22.85 33.06 -11.92
N ALA A 575 21.67 32.85 -11.33
CA ALA A 575 20.84 31.69 -11.64
C ALA A 575 20.45 31.66 -13.13
N SER A 576 20.82 30.58 -13.82
CA SER A 576 20.77 30.52 -15.27
C SER A 576 20.31 29.18 -15.80
N MET A 577 19.79 29.21 -17.02
CA MET A 577 19.41 28.02 -17.77
C MET A 577 19.80 28.20 -19.24
N TYR A 578 20.41 27.17 -19.84
CA TYR A 578 20.76 27.15 -21.25
C TYR A 578 20.19 25.91 -21.92
N LEU A 579 19.51 26.08 -23.06
CA LEU A 579 18.82 25.01 -23.78
C LEU A 579 19.52 24.67 -25.08
N ILE A 580 19.79 23.38 -25.28
CA ILE A 580 20.15 22.77 -26.56
C ILE A 580 18.96 21.91 -27.03
N ASP A 581 18.45 22.15 -28.23
CA ASP A 581 17.42 21.33 -28.85
C ASP A 581 18.08 20.34 -29.82
N THR A 582 17.85 19.04 -29.63
CA THR A 582 18.51 18.02 -30.46
C THR A 582 18.07 18.06 -31.92
N ALA A 583 16.95 18.72 -32.26
CA ALA A 583 16.55 18.91 -33.65
C ALA A 583 17.27 20.07 -34.37
N ALA A 584 18.01 20.91 -33.64
CA ALA A 584 18.72 22.07 -34.16
C ALA A 584 20.25 21.95 -34.03
N ALA A 585 20.73 20.89 -33.38
CA ALA A 585 22.13 20.49 -33.26
C ALA A 585 22.47 19.46 -34.34
#